data_AF-A0A5S3Y115-F1
#
_entry.id   AF-A0A5S3Y115-F1
#
_cell.length_a   1.000
_cell.length_b   1.000
_cell.length_c   1.000
_cell.angle_alpha   90.00
_cell.angle_beta   90.00
_cell.angle_gamma   90.00
#
_symmetry.space_group_name_H-M   'P 1'
#
loop_
_entity.id
_entity.type
_entity.pdbx_description
1 polymer ?
#
loop_
_entity_poly.entity_id
_entity_poly.type
_entity_poly.pdbx_seq_one_letter_code
_entity_poly.pdbx_strand_id
1 'polypeptide(L)'
;GDLGAFVFYAILVASSLATISEVIGELQRAAGATERLIEILQAKSLIQASYVTSLNAGSLAAQITVKDVCFNYPSRPNQAATKHLNLTIEQGKVLALVGPSGAGKSTLFE
;
A
#
# COMPACT_ATOMS: atom_id res chain seq x y z
N GLY A 1 -48.93 43.31 15.35
CA GLY A 1 -47.50 42.95 15.43
C GLY A 1 -47.21 41.51 15.03
N ASP A 2 -48.24 40.66 14.89
CA ASP A 2 -48.06 39.19 14.95
C ASP A 2 -47.56 38.57 13.65
N LEU A 3 -47.96 39.10 12.49
CA LEU A 3 -47.48 38.62 11.19
C LEU A 3 -45.97 38.90 11.00
N GLY A 4 -45.50 40.06 11.45
CA GLY A 4 -44.07 40.43 11.38
C GLY A 4 -43.21 39.54 12.27
N ALA A 5 -43.68 39.25 13.49
CA ALA A 5 -43.03 38.31 14.40
C ALA A 5 -43.01 36.89 13.82
N PHE A 6 -44.12 36.43 13.24
CA PHE A 6 -44.20 35.13 12.58
C PHE A 6 -43.19 34.99 11.43
N VAL A 7 -43.13 35.97 10.53
CA VAL A 7 -42.17 35.96 9.41
C VAL A 7 -40.73 35.99 9.92
N PHE A 8 -40.44 36.78 10.96
CA PHE A 8 -39.11 36.82 11.57
C PHE A 8 -38.71 35.46 12.15
N TYR A 9 -39.59 34.80 12.91
CA TYR A 9 -39.33 33.46 13.43
C TYR A 9 -39.20 32.41 12.33
N ALA A 10 -39.99 32.50 11.26
CA ALA A 10 -39.89 31.60 10.13
C ALA A 10 -38.52 31.68 9.43
N ILE A 11 -37.99 32.90 9.25
CA ILE A 11 -36.65 33.12 8.69
C ILE A 11 -35.56 32.55 9.62
N LEU A 12 -35.70 32.75 10.93
CA LEU A 12 -34.75 32.23 11.92
C LEU A 12 -34.72 30.69 11.93
N VAL A 13 -35.87 30.04 11.85
CA VAL A 13 -35.96 28.58 11.74
C VAL A 13 -35.38 28.10 10.42
N ALA A 14 -35.68 28.78 9.31
CA ALA A 14 -35.16 28.41 7.99
C ALA A 14 -33.62 28.49 7.94
N SER A 15 -33.02 29.55 8.50
CA SER A 15 -31.56 29.68 8.53
C SER A 15 -30.89 28.64 9.42
N SER A 16 -31.49 28.34 10.57
CA SER A 16 -31.01 27.28 11.48
C SER A 16 -31.10 25.90 10.83
N LEU A 17 -32.15 25.63 10.07
CA LEU A 17 -32.29 24.37 9.34
C LEU A 17 -31.25 24.25 8.21
N ALA A 18 -30.94 25.35 7.53
CA ALA A 18 -29.91 25.38 6.50
C ALA A 18 -28.52 25.06 7.08
N THR A 19 -28.14 25.67 8.22
CA THR A 19 -26.84 25.39 8.85
C THR A 19 -26.73 23.95 9.36
N ILE A 20 -27.81 23.40 9.94
CA ILE A 20 -27.85 21.98 10.34
C ILE A 20 -27.67 21.07 9.12
N SER A 21 -28.32 21.39 8.00
CA SER A 21 -28.21 20.60 6.76
C SER A 21 -26.79 20.62 6.22
N GLU A 22 -26.11 21.76 6.28
CA GLU A 22 -24.70 21.88 5.91
C GLU A 22 -23.81 21.00 6.79
N VAL A 23 -23.95 21.12 8.12
CA VAL A 23 -23.18 20.33 9.11
C VAL A 23 -23.38 18.82 8.90
N ILE A 24 -24.59 18.37 8.61
CA ILE A 24 -24.86 16.96 8.29
C ILE A 24 -24.07 16.52 7.05
N GLY A 25 -24.05 17.34 6.01
CA GLY A 25 -23.25 17.08 4.81
C GLY A 25 -21.76 17.00 5.12
N GLU A 26 -21.25 17.89 5.97
CA GLU A 26 -19.84 17.86 6.40
C GLU A 26 -19.51 16.60 7.19
N LEU A 27 -20.37 16.21 8.14
CA LEU A 27 -20.19 15.00 8.93
C LEU A 27 -20.19 13.74 8.06
N GLN A 28 -21.04 13.66 7.04
CA GLN A 28 -21.04 12.53 6.10
C GLN A 28 -19.73 12.45 5.30
N ARG A 29 -19.23 13.60 4.81
CA ARG A 29 -17.94 13.66 4.12
C ARG A 29 -16.79 13.26 5.05
N ALA A 30 -16.81 13.74 6.29
CA ALA A 30 -15.82 13.40 7.29
C ALA A 30 -15.84 11.89 7.60
N ALA A 31 -17.01 11.31 7.83
CA ALA A 31 -17.17 9.88 8.11
C ALA A 31 -16.59 9.01 6.97
N GLY A 32 -16.91 9.30 5.71
CA GLY A 32 -16.37 8.55 4.56
C GLY A 32 -14.87 8.78 4.30
N ALA A 33 -14.31 9.91 4.75
CA ALA A 33 -12.86 10.11 4.74
C ALA A 33 -12.17 9.31 5.86
N THR A 34 -12.75 9.29 7.05
CA THR A 34 -12.25 8.52 8.20
C THR A 34 -12.28 7.03 7.93
N GLU A 35 -13.32 6.51 7.26
CA GLU A 35 -13.41 5.09 6.87
C GLU A 35 -12.20 4.65 6.05
N ARG A 36 -11.84 5.40 5.00
CA ARG A 36 -10.64 5.12 4.18
C ARG A 36 -9.33 5.18 4.98
N LEU A 37 -9.23 6.09 5.95
CA LEU A 37 -8.06 6.14 6.84
C LEU A 37 -7.99 4.90 7.73
N ILE A 38 -9.13 4.46 8.27
CA ILE A 38 -9.21 3.26 9.09
C ILE A 38 -8.84 2.02 8.27
N GLU A 39 -9.30 1.91 7.02
CA GLU A 39 -8.92 0.81 6.11
C GLU A 39 -7.40 0.73 5.94
N ILE A 40 -6.72 1.86 5.71
CA ILE A 40 -5.26 1.91 5.56
C ILE A 40 -4.57 1.55 6.88
N LEU A 41 -5.04 2.09 8.01
CA LEU A 41 -4.46 1.83 9.33
C LEU A 41 -4.59 0.36 9.76
N GLN A 42 -5.64 -0.33 9.29
CA GLN A 42 -5.89 -1.73 9.59
C GLN A 42 -5.30 -2.69 8.54
N ALA A 43 -4.76 -2.17 7.44
CA ALA A 43 -4.14 -2.99 6.42
C ALA A 43 -2.94 -3.76 6.99
N LYS A 44 -2.93 -5.08 6.79
CA LYS A 44 -1.84 -5.95 7.24
C LYS A 44 -0.80 -6.08 6.14
N SER A 45 0.48 -5.94 6.48
CA SER A 45 1.57 -6.25 5.56
C SER A 45 1.56 -7.74 5.22
N LEU A 46 1.53 -8.05 3.92
CA LEU A 46 1.68 -9.42 3.41
C LEU A 46 3.09 -9.96 3.67
N ILE A 47 4.08 -9.05 3.76
CA ILE A 47 5.48 -9.38 4.06
C ILE A 47 5.71 -9.02 5.53
N GLN A 48 5.83 -10.03 6.38
CA GLN A 48 6.10 -9.85 7.80
C GLN A 48 7.62 -9.87 8.03
N ALA A 49 8.13 -8.88 8.75
CA ALA A 49 9.51 -8.91 9.22
C ALA A 49 9.63 -10.03 10.27
N SER A 50 10.52 -10.99 10.04
CA SER A 50 10.85 -11.99 11.07
C SER A 50 11.72 -11.33 12.13
N TYR A 51 11.26 -11.29 13.38
CA TYR A 51 11.98 -10.69 14.52
C TYR A 51 13.00 -11.65 15.16
N VAL A 52 13.24 -12.81 14.55
CA VAL A 52 14.11 -13.88 15.05
C VAL A 52 14.90 -14.36 13.82
N THR A 53 16.24 -14.33 13.76
CA THR A 53 17.27 -14.62 14.77
C THR A 53 18.46 -13.71 14.49
N SER A 54 19.15 -13.20 15.51
CA SER A 54 20.48 -12.59 15.35
C SER A 54 21.49 -13.67 14.94
N LEU A 55 21.45 -14.09 13.68
CA LEU A 55 22.49 -14.94 13.12
C LEU A 55 23.76 -14.08 13.03
N ASN A 56 24.86 -14.60 13.59
CA ASN A 56 26.15 -13.95 13.42
C ASN A 56 26.54 -14.07 11.94
N ALA A 57 26.36 -12.98 11.19
CA ALA A 57 26.67 -12.93 9.77
C ALA A 57 28.16 -13.18 9.47
N GLY A 58 29.05 -12.99 10.46
CA GLY A 58 30.49 -13.18 10.30
C GLY A 58 30.92 -14.63 10.05
N SER A 59 30.09 -15.62 10.37
CA SER A 59 30.39 -17.04 10.12
C SER A 59 29.72 -17.61 8.85
N LEU A 60 28.93 -16.81 8.13
CA LEU A 60 28.25 -17.27 6.92
C LEU A 60 29.17 -17.09 5.71
N ALA A 61 29.28 -18.14 4.89
CA ALA A 61 29.89 -18.01 3.57
C ALA A 61 29.08 -17.01 2.74
N ALA A 62 29.75 -16.06 2.09
CA ALA A 62 29.12 -15.04 1.25
C ALA A 62 28.75 -15.63 -0.13
N GLN A 63 27.93 -16.68 -0.11
CA GLN A 63 27.41 -17.37 -1.29
C GLN A 63 25.90 -17.13 -1.37
N ILE A 64 25.43 -16.71 -2.55
CA ILE A 64 23.99 -16.49 -2.79
C ILE A 64 23.52 -17.59 -3.74
N THR A 65 22.44 -18.28 -3.39
CA THR A 65 21.84 -19.31 -4.25
C THR A 65 20.36 -19.03 -4.46
N VAL A 66 19.97 -18.93 -5.72
CA VAL A 66 18.59 -18.86 -6.20
C VAL A 66 18.26 -20.23 -6.78
N LYS A 67 17.22 -20.89 -6.26
CA LYS A 67 16.79 -22.23 -6.71
C LYS A 67 15.35 -22.20 -7.16
N ASP A 68 15.13 -22.61 -8.40
CA ASP A 68 13.83 -22.77 -9.04
C ASP A 68 12.86 -21.59 -8.80
N VAL A 69 13.37 -20.35 -8.86
CA VAL A 69 12.55 -19.18 -8.57
C VAL A 69 11.70 -18.82 -9.78
N CYS A 70 10.38 -18.76 -9.55
CA CYS A 70 9.38 -18.21 -10.45
C CYS A 70 8.72 -17.01 -9.78
N PHE A 71 8.71 -15.86 -10.46
CA PHE A 71 8.15 -14.64 -9.89
C PHE A 71 7.38 -13.82 -10.92
N ASN A 72 6.21 -13.33 -10.49
CA ASN A 72 5.34 -12.45 -11.26
C ASN A 72 5.03 -11.24 -10.37
N TYR A 73 5.20 -10.03 -10.90
CA TYR A 73 4.79 -8.83 -10.17
C TYR A 73 3.27 -8.82 -9.97
N PRO A 74 2.75 -8.37 -8.82
CA PRO A 74 1.30 -8.29 -8.57
C PRO A 74 0.54 -7.44 -9.59
N SER A 75 1.19 -6.42 -10.16
CA SER A 75 0.63 -5.56 -11.22
C SER A 75 0.51 -6.26 -12.58
N ARG A 76 1.21 -7.38 -12.79
CA ARG A 76 1.22 -8.17 -14.04
C ARG A 76 1.21 -9.68 -13.73
N PRO A 77 0.13 -10.22 -13.14
CA PRO A 77 0.12 -11.57 -12.58
C PRO A 77 0.27 -12.68 -13.62
N ASN A 78 -0.05 -12.41 -14.89
CA ASN A 78 0.06 -13.39 -15.99
C ASN A 78 1.39 -13.30 -16.75
N GLN A 79 2.28 -12.36 -16.39
CA GLN A 79 3.58 -12.19 -17.02
C GLN A 79 4.69 -12.45 -16.00
N ALA A 80 5.34 -13.60 -16.13
CA ALA A 80 6.46 -13.95 -15.28
C ALA A 80 7.68 -13.07 -15.60
N ALA A 81 8.26 -12.45 -14.57
CA ALA A 81 9.54 -11.76 -14.63
C ALA A 81 10.70 -12.75 -14.58
N THR A 82 10.57 -13.84 -13.82
CA THR A 82 11.51 -14.97 -13.80
C THR A 82 10.76 -16.29 -13.93
N LYS A 83 11.37 -17.27 -14.62
CA LYS A 83 10.80 -18.61 -14.84
C LYS A 83 11.88 -19.64 -14.54
N HIS A 84 11.66 -20.49 -13.52
CA HIS A 84 12.57 -21.57 -13.11
C HIS A 84 14.03 -21.13 -13.01
N LEU A 85 14.29 -19.95 -12.43
CA LEU A 85 15.63 -19.39 -12.37
C LEU A 85 16.46 -20.17 -11.32
N ASN A 86 17.59 -20.69 -11.79
CA ASN A 86 18.60 -21.33 -10.96
C ASN A 86 19.94 -20.60 -11.14
N LEU A 87 20.45 -19.99 -10.08
CA LEU A 87 21.67 -19.20 -10.10
C LEU A 87 22.44 -19.39 -8.79
N THR A 88 23.76 -19.62 -8.89
CA THR A 88 24.65 -19.64 -7.72
C THR A 88 25.74 -18.60 -7.92
N ILE A 89 25.87 -17.69 -6.96
CA ILE A 89 26.92 -16.67 -6.90
C ILE A 89 27.90 -17.12 -5.82
N GLU A 90 29.08 -17.54 -6.25
CA GLU A 90 30.14 -17.99 -5.36
C GLU A 90 30.82 -16.81 -4.66
N GLN A 91 31.32 -17.07 -3.45
CA GLN A 91 32.06 -16.09 -2.67
C GLN A 91 33.28 -15.58 -3.43
N GLY A 92 33.42 -14.25 -3.48
CA GLY A 92 34.57 -13.59 -4.12
C GLY A 92 34.56 -13.63 -5.65
N LYS A 93 33.50 -14.12 -6.28
CA LYS A 93 33.35 -14.09 -7.75
C LYS A 93 32.50 -12.90 -8.19
N VAL A 94 32.85 -12.36 -9.36
CA VAL A 94 32.03 -11.36 -10.05
C VAL A 94 31.16 -12.08 -11.05
N LEU A 95 29.84 -11.87 -10.96
CA LEU A 95 28.86 -12.35 -11.92
C LEU A 95 28.33 -11.18 -12.73
N ALA A 96 28.29 -11.32 -14.06
CA ALA A 96 27.61 -10.38 -14.95
C ALA A 96 26.26 -10.94 -15.40
N LEU A 97 25.18 -10.20 -15.14
CA LEU A 97 23.84 -10.56 -15.61
C LEU A 97 23.53 -9.83 -16.92
N VAL A 98 23.44 -10.58 -18.02
CA VAL A 98 23.21 -10.04 -19.37
C VAL A 98 21.93 -10.60 -19.98
N GLY A 99 21.28 -9.82 -20.85
CA GLY A 99 20.06 -10.24 -21.53
C GLY A 99 19.23 -9.06 -22.05
N PRO A 100 18.21 -9.33 -22.90
CA PRO A 100 17.40 -8.28 -23.53
C PRO A 100 16.60 -7.46 -22.52
N SER A 101 16.11 -6.30 -22.93
CA SER A 101 15.21 -5.48 -22.10
C SER A 101 13.97 -6.29 -21.69
N GLY A 102 13.53 -6.14 -20.43
CA GLY A 102 12.38 -6.88 -19.90
C GLY A 102 12.64 -8.33 -19.50
N ALA A 103 13.86 -8.86 -19.61
CA ALA A 103 14.21 -10.23 -19.22
C ALA A 103 14.25 -10.49 -17.69
N GLY A 104 13.69 -9.60 -16.86
CA GLY A 104 13.68 -9.75 -15.40
C GLY A 104 15.00 -9.46 -14.68
N LYS A 105 15.97 -8.82 -15.34
CA LYS A 105 17.30 -8.54 -14.76
C LYS A 105 17.22 -7.67 -13.50
N SER A 106 16.48 -6.56 -13.54
CA SER A 106 16.31 -5.66 -12.40
C SER A 106 15.57 -6.35 -11.25
N THR A 107 14.63 -7.25 -11.56
CA THR A 107 13.86 -8.02 -10.59
C THR A 107 14.71 -8.95 -9.72
N LEU A 108 15.94 -9.29 -10.12
CA LEU A 108 16.85 -10.05 -9.27
C LEU A 108 17.59 -9.20 -8.23
N PHE A 109 17.54 -7.87 -8.36
CA PHE A 109 18.18 -6.94 -7.44
C PHE A 109 17.19 -6.22 -6.51
N GLU A 110 15.89 -6.25 -6.84
CA GLU A 110 14.79 -5.71 -6.03
C GLU A 110 14.20 -6.79 -5.10
#